data_AF-A0A820PQN5-F1
#
_entry.id   AF-A0A820PQN5-F1
#
_cell.length_a   1.000
_cell.length_b   1.000
_cell.length_c   1.000
_cell.angle_alpha   90.00
_cell.angle_beta   90.00
_cell.angle_gamma   90.00
#
_symmetry.space_group_name_H-M   'P 1'
#
loop_
_entity.id
_entity.type
_entity.pdbx_description
1 polymer ?
#
loop_
_entity_poly.entity_id
_entity_poly.type
_entity_poly.pdbx_seq_one_letter_code
_entity_poly.pdbx_strand_id
1 'polypeptide(L)'
;MTELTNILHNLHEKTPSSRFFNLNVLNYEVKNSDLSHIPIEISSQWTRTFDTISVKINYRFNSSLLPESVRINNDTVIFYTIISDGQQIKESSPNAEWSINEQKLWWKVPYVNNGT
;
A
#
# COMPACT_ATOMS: atom_id res chain seq x y z
N MET A 1 -12.70 -10.12 -40.24
CA MET A 1 -12.96 -10.21 -38.78
C MET A 1 -12.49 -8.92 -38.15
N THR A 2 -13.26 -8.39 -37.20
CA THR A 2 -12.82 -7.22 -36.42
C THR A 2 -11.66 -7.62 -35.50
N GLU A 3 -10.78 -6.67 -35.20
CA GLU A 3 -9.56 -6.87 -34.41
C GLU A 3 -9.84 -7.52 -33.04
N LEU A 4 -10.96 -7.15 -32.43
CA LEU A 4 -11.45 -7.74 -31.18
C LEU A 4 -11.72 -9.25 -31.29
N THR A 5 -12.33 -9.71 -32.38
CA THR A 5 -12.66 -11.13 -32.57
C THR A 5 -11.40 -11.97 -32.70
N ASN A 6 -10.35 -11.44 -33.34
CA ASN A 6 -9.06 -12.12 -33.43
C ASN A 6 -8.37 -12.21 -32.06
N ILE A 7 -8.41 -11.15 -31.27
CA ILE A 7 -7.83 -11.14 -29.92
C ILE A 7 -8.55 -12.15 -29.02
N LEU A 8 -9.88 -12.17 -29.03
CA LEU A 8 -10.66 -13.12 -28.24
C LEU A 8 -10.44 -14.57 -28.69
N HIS A 9 -10.35 -14.82 -30.00
CA HIS A 9 -10.03 -16.14 -30.52
C HIS A 9 -8.64 -16.61 -30.06
N ASN A 10 -7.63 -15.75 -30.15
CA ASN A 10 -6.28 -16.06 -29.67
C ASN A 10 -6.23 -16.32 -28.15
N LEU A 11 -7.05 -15.64 -27.35
CA LEU A 11 -7.16 -15.87 -25.90
C LEU A 11 -7.87 -17.20 -25.60
N HIS A 12 -8.89 -17.54 -26.38
CA HIS A 12 -9.58 -18.83 -26.26
C HIS A 12 -8.66 -20.00 -26.61
N GLU A 13 -7.89 -19.92 -27.68
CA GLU A 13 -6.89 -20.95 -28.05
C GLU A 13 -5.86 -21.17 -26.92
N LYS A 14 -5.43 -20.09 -26.26
CA LYS A 14 -4.49 -20.19 -25.13
C LYS A 14 -5.12 -20.72 -23.85
N THR A 15 -6.39 -20.39 -23.60
CA THR A 15 -7.09 -20.72 -22.35
C THR A 15 -8.54 -21.16 -22.61
N PRO A 16 -8.74 -22.34 -23.22
CA PRO A 16 -10.05 -22.76 -23.73
C PRO A 16 -11.05 -23.11 -22.63
N SER A 17 -10.57 -23.42 -21.42
CA SER A 17 -11.40 -23.69 -20.24
C SER A 17 -11.80 -22.43 -19.46
N SER A 18 -11.35 -21.23 -19.88
CA SER A 18 -11.68 -20.00 -19.18
C SER A 18 -13.14 -19.60 -19.41
N ARG A 19 -13.84 -19.27 -18.32
CA ARG A 19 -15.22 -18.76 -18.37
C ARG A 19 -15.29 -17.27 -18.77
N PHE A 20 -14.18 -16.54 -18.60
CA PHE A 20 -14.09 -15.11 -18.88
C PHE A 20 -12.72 -14.76 -19.47
N PHE A 21 -12.69 -13.77 -20.36
CA PHE A 21 -11.45 -13.23 -20.92
C PHE A 21 -11.32 -11.75 -20.51
N ASN A 22 -10.26 -11.44 -19.77
CA ASN A 22 -9.98 -10.06 -19.39
C ASN A 22 -9.27 -9.35 -20.54
N LEU A 23 -9.84 -8.23 -20.97
CA LEU A 23 -9.25 -7.36 -21.97
C LEU A 23 -8.95 -6.00 -21.35
N ASN A 24 -7.74 -5.51 -21.55
CA ASN A 24 -7.41 -4.15 -21.17
C ASN A 24 -7.90 -3.20 -22.26
N VAL A 25 -8.89 -2.37 -21.94
CA VAL A 25 -9.53 -1.46 -22.90
C VAL A 25 -8.97 -0.05 -22.77
N LEU A 26 -8.69 0.41 -21.55
CA LEU A 26 -8.24 1.76 -21.27
C LEU A 26 -7.32 1.77 -20.05
N ASN A 27 -6.12 2.31 -20.24
CA ASN A 27 -5.28 2.76 -19.15
C ASN A 27 -5.36 4.28 -19.12
N TYR A 28 -5.67 4.85 -17.96
CA TYR A 28 -5.73 6.29 -17.77
C TYR A 28 -5.07 6.65 -16.44
N GLU A 29 -4.63 7.90 -16.37
CA GLU A 29 -4.07 8.50 -15.16
C GLU A 29 -4.98 9.64 -14.71
N VAL A 30 -5.35 9.64 -13.44
CA VAL A 30 -6.06 10.76 -12.82
C VAL A 30 -5.03 11.61 -12.09
N LYS A 31 -4.84 12.85 -12.54
CA LYS A 31 -3.99 13.82 -11.86
C LYS A 31 -4.85 14.66 -10.92
N ASN A 32 -4.52 14.62 -9.64
CA ASN A 32 -5.17 15.44 -8.63
C ASN A 32 -4.10 15.94 -7.64
N SER A 33 -4.09 17.24 -7.39
CA SER A 33 -3.17 17.89 -6.44
C SER A 33 -3.77 18.06 -5.05
N ASP A 34 -5.08 17.85 -4.90
CA ASP A 34 -5.78 18.15 -3.66
C ASP A 34 -5.72 16.95 -2.71
N LEU A 35 -5.28 17.22 -1.48
CA LEU A 35 -5.20 16.21 -0.40
C LEU A 35 -6.57 15.56 -0.10
N SER A 36 -7.66 16.23 -0.47
CA SER A 36 -9.04 15.75 -0.36
C SER A 36 -9.37 14.54 -1.23
N HIS A 37 -8.50 14.19 -2.20
CA HIS A 37 -8.64 13.04 -3.09
C HIS A 37 -7.60 11.95 -2.84
N ILE A 38 -6.79 12.08 -1.80
CA ILE A 38 -5.82 11.06 -1.39
C ILE A 38 -6.48 10.12 -0.38
N PRO A 39 -6.64 8.81 -0.66
CA PRO A 39 -7.30 7.88 0.26
C PRO A 39 -6.59 7.71 1.60
N ILE A 40 -5.25 7.77 1.58
CA ILE A 40 -4.39 7.66 2.77
C ILE A 40 -3.37 8.78 2.73
N GLU A 41 -3.51 9.75 3.63
CA GLU A 41 -2.52 10.78 3.83
C GLU A 41 -1.44 10.27 4.79
N ILE A 42 -0.16 10.43 4.42
CA ILE A 42 0.98 9.94 5.19
C ILE A 42 1.95 11.10 5.40
N SER A 43 2.40 11.28 6.64
CA SER A 43 3.49 12.19 6.98
C SER A 43 4.55 11.44 7.79
N SER A 44 5.82 11.61 7.40
CA SER A 44 6.95 11.03 8.12
C SER A 44 7.79 12.12 8.75
N GLN A 45 8.13 11.95 10.01
CA GLN A 45 9.05 12.80 10.76
C GLN A 45 10.26 11.98 11.16
N TRP A 46 11.44 12.53 10.88
CA TRP A 46 12.72 11.90 11.14
C TRP A 46 13.54 12.82 12.02
N THR A 47 14.08 12.27 13.10
CA THR A 47 14.97 13.01 13.99
C THR A 47 16.17 12.13 14.29
N ARG A 48 17.37 12.70 14.14
CA ARG A 48 18.63 12.02 14.44
C ARG A 48 19.30 12.72 15.61
N THR A 49 19.58 11.94 16.65
CA THR A 49 20.45 12.32 17.76
C THR A 49 21.81 11.62 17.57
N PHE A 50 22.79 11.92 18.42
CA PHE A 50 24.14 11.34 18.33
C PHE A 50 24.17 9.79 18.27
N ASP A 51 23.23 9.12 18.94
CA ASP A 51 23.21 7.64 19.06
C ASP A 51 21.82 7.02 18.73
N THR A 52 20.88 7.82 18.23
CA THR A 52 19.51 7.35 17.99
C THR A 52 18.88 7.98 16.76
N ILE A 53 18.11 7.18 16.03
CA ILE A 53 17.26 7.62 14.93
C ILE A 53 15.83 7.37 15.34
N SER A 54 15.04 8.43 15.45
CA SER A 54 13.63 8.37 15.76
C SER A 54 12.83 8.60 14.48
N VAL A 55 11.94 7.66 14.17
CA VAL A 55 11.04 7.72 13.02
C VAL A 55 9.61 7.73 13.54
N LYS A 56 8.84 8.72 13.12
CA LYS A 56 7.41 8.83 13.42
C LYS A 56 6.63 8.91 12.12
N ILE A 57 5.68 8.02 11.94
CA ILE A 57 4.79 7.99 10.77
C ILE A 57 3.39 8.31 11.28
N ASN A 58 2.82 9.43 10.84
CA ASN A 58 1.41 9.72 11.06
C ASN A 58 0.65 9.42 9.78
N TYR A 59 -0.47 8.74 9.90
CA TYR A 59 -1.34 8.42 8.78
C TYR A 59 -2.77 8.86 9.10
N ARG A 60 -3.51 9.29 8.07
CA ARG A 60 -4.92 9.65 8.16
C ARG A 60 -5.68 9.02 7.00
N PHE A 61 -6.74 8.29 7.34
CA PHE A 61 -7.61 7.66 6.35
C PHE A 61 -8.76 8.61 6.00
N ASN A 62 -8.95 8.84 4.70
CA ASN A 62 -10.07 9.63 4.18
C ASN A 62 -11.20 8.67 3.77
N SER A 63 -12.07 8.33 4.72
CA SER A 63 -13.17 7.37 4.49
C SER A 63 -14.17 7.82 3.42
N SER A 64 -14.29 9.12 3.18
CA SER A 64 -15.14 9.66 2.11
C SER A 64 -14.68 9.26 0.70
N LEU A 65 -13.43 8.80 0.55
CA LEU A 65 -12.84 8.36 -0.72
C LEU A 65 -12.74 6.85 -0.84
N LEU A 66 -12.84 6.12 0.27
CA LEU A 66 -12.75 4.66 0.28
C LEU A 66 -14.16 4.09 0.16
N PRO A 67 -14.44 3.24 -0.86
CA PRO A 67 -15.69 2.50 -0.92
C PRO A 67 -15.87 1.67 0.36
N GLU A 68 -17.10 1.47 0.84
CA GLU A 68 -17.38 0.64 2.04
C GLU A 68 -16.80 -0.78 1.97
N SER A 69 -16.51 -1.27 0.76
CA SER A 69 -15.87 -2.56 0.50
C SER A 69 -14.37 -2.58 0.80
N VAL A 70 -13.70 -1.42 0.90
CA VAL A 70 -12.28 -1.29 1.22
C VAL A 70 -12.13 -1.05 2.73
N ARG A 71 -12.56 -2.02 3.52
CA ARG A 71 -12.24 -2.04 4.96
C ARG A 71 -10.76 -2.39 5.11
N ILE A 72 -9.99 -1.50 5.71
CA ILE A 72 -8.57 -1.74 5.98
C ILE A 72 -8.46 -2.64 7.22
N ASN A 73 -8.26 -3.92 6.96
CA ASN A 73 -8.00 -4.97 7.94
C ASN A 73 -6.57 -4.87 8.49
N ASN A 74 -6.32 -5.48 9.65
CA ASN A 74 -5.05 -5.45 10.42
C ASN A 74 -3.82 -5.91 9.64
N ASP A 75 -4.02 -6.61 8.52
CA ASP A 75 -2.95 -7.17 7.69
C ASP A 75 -2.73 -6.41 6.38
N THR A 76 -3.50 -5.36 6.11
CA THR A 76 -3.52 -4.70 4.80
C THR A 76 -2.53 -3.54 4.69
N VAL A 77 -2.19 -2.89 5.82
CA VAL A 77 -1.25 -1.75 5.82
C VAL A 77 0.00 -2.09 6.61
N ILE A 78 1.10 -2.19 5.87
CA ILE A 78 2.45 -2.37 6.40
C ILE A 78 3.24 -1.11 6.07
N PHE A 79 3.69 -0.40 7.09
CA PHE A 79 4.67 0.66 6.91
C PHE A 79 6.06 0.07 7.05
N TYR A 80 6.98 0.42 6.14
CA TYR A 80 8.37 0.06 6.30
C TYR A 80 9.28 1.23 5.97
N THR A 81 10.45 1.21 6.57
CA THR A 81 11.52 2.16 6.32
C THR A 81 12.87 1.45 6.32
N ILE A 82 13.84 2.01 5.60
CA ILE A 82 15.20 1.48 5.46
C ILE A 82 16.13 2.39 6.25
N ILE A 83 16.94 1.83 7.14
CA ILE A 83 17.86 2.57 8.01
C ILE A 83 19.25 1.97 7.86
N SER A 84 20.12 2.65 7.09
CA SER A 84 21.44 2.13 6.69
C SER A 84 22.41 1.81 7.84
N ASP A 85 22.25 2.47 8.99
CA ASP A 85 23.10 2.33 10.18
C ASP A 85 22.31 1.85 11.42
N GLY A 86 21.08 1.39 11.23
CA GLY A 86 20.27 0.83 12.31
C GLY A 86 20.81 -0.53 12.76
N GLN A 87 20.93 -0.73 14.07
CA GLN A 87 21.32 -2.04 14.63
C GLN A 87 20.15 -2.77 15.27
N GLN A 88 19.33 -2.05 16.03
CA GLN A 88 18.21 -2.61 16.78
C GLN A 88 17.18 -1.55 17.12
N ILE A 89 15.95 -2.00 17.42
CA ILE A 89 14.87 -1.15 17.91
C ILE A 89 15.09 -0.92 19.41
N LYS A 90 15.29 0.34 19.83
CA LYS A 90 15.34 0.70 21.25
C LYS A 90 13.94 0.84 21.86
N GLU A 91 13.02 1.43 21.11
CA GLU A 91 11.64 1.67 21.52
C GLU A 91 10.75 1.72 20.27
N SER A 92 9.54 1.16 20.34
CA SER A 92 8.56 1.26 19.26
C SER A 92 7.13 1.18 19.78
N SER A 93 6.26 2.01 19.20
CA SER A 93 4.82 1.95 19.37
C SER A 93 4.15 2.28 18.02
N PRO A 94 3.35 1.37 17.43
CA PRO A 94 3.08 -0.02 17.82
C PRO A 94 4.34 -0.92 17.71
N ASN A 95 4.24 -2.21 18.06
CA ASN A 95 5.39 -3.11 17.99
C ASN A 95 5.92 -3.18 16.53
N ALA A 96 7.21 -2.90 16.36
CA ALA A 96 7.88 -3.02 15.06
C ALA A 96 8.76 -4.26 15.04
N GLU A 97 9.02 -4.73 13.83
CA GLU A 97 10.00 -5.77 13.56
C GLU A 97 11.17 -5.19 12.77
N TRP A 98 12.39 -5.58 13.15
CA TRP A 98 13.63 -5.16 12.52
C TRP A 98 14.30 -6.35 11.82
N SER A 99 14.58 -6.19 10.53
CA SER A 99 15.36 -7.13 9.75
C SER A 99 16.78 -6.62 9.58
N ILE A 100 17.75 -7.27 10.22
CA ILE A 100 19.17 -6.94 10.12
C ILE A 100 19.67 -7.14 8.67
N ASN A 101 19.21 -8.20 8.00
CA ASN A 101 19.62 -8.53 6.64
C ASN A 101 19.18 -7.48 5.61
N GLU A 102 17.98 -6.93 5.79
CA GLU A 102 17.41 -5.93 4.90
C GLU A 102 17.63 -4.49 5.38
N GLN A 103 18.23 -4.32 6.58
CA GLN A 103 18.32 -3.03 7.28
C GLN A 103 16.96 -2.30 7.33
N LYS A 104 15.91 -3.07 7.58
CA LYS A 104 14.52 -2.67 7.38
C LYS A 104 13.73 -2.74 8.66
N LEU A 105 13.07 -1.64 8.98
CA LEU A 105 12.13 -1.52 10.08
C LEU A 105 10.72 -1.53 9.51
N TRP A 106 9.81 -2.35 10.06
CA TRP A 106 8.43 -2.35 9.61
C TRP A 106 7.43 -2.50 10.74
N TRP A 107 6.24 -1.94 10.51
CA TRP A 107 5.10 -1.94 11.41
C TRP A 107 3.87 -2.45 10.69
N LYS A 108 3.12 -3.33 11.36
CA LYS A 108 1.76 -3.67 10.97
C LYS A 108 0.81 -2.72 11.67
N VAL A 109 -0.05 -2.05 10.90
CA VAL A 109 -1.05 -1.15 11.45
C VAL A 109 -2.20 -2.01 12.01
N PRO A 110 -2.52 -1.93 13.32
CA PRO A 110 -3.66 -2.64 13.87
C PRO A 110 -4.96 -2.13 13.23
N TYR A 111 -6.05 -2.91 13.34
CA TYR A 111 -7.36 -2.57 12.77
C TYR A 111 -7.69 -1.08 12.93
N VAL A 112 -7.89 -0.39 11.82
CA VAL A 112 -8.44 0.98 11.90
C VAL A 112 -9.91 0.88 11.53
N ASN A 113 -10.73 0.69 12.56
CA ASN A 113 -12.16 0.90 12.41
C ASN A 113 -12.41 2.40 12.44
N ASN A 114 -13.08 2.93 11.42
CA ASN A 114 -13.75 4.21 11.59
C ASN A 114 -14.87 4.01 12.61
N GLY A 115 -14.63 4.43 13.85
CA GLY A 115 -15.66 4.43 14.88
C GLY A 115 -16.78 5.40 14.52
N THR A 116 -18.01 4.87 14.45
CA THR A 116 -19.34 5.47 14.71
C THR A 116 -19.67 6.83 14.16
#